data_AF-A0ABD2TGU3-F1
#
_entry.id   AF-A0ABD2TGU3-F1
#
_cell.length_a   1.000
_cell.length_b   1.000
_cell.length_c   1.000
_cell.angle_alpha   90.00
_cell.angle_beta   90.00
_cell.angle_gamma   90.00
#
_symmetry.space_group_name_H-M   'P 1'
#
loop_
_entity.id
_entity.type
_entity.pdbx_description
1 polymer ?
#
loop_
_entity_poly.entity_id
_entity_poly.type
_entity_poly.pdbx_seq_one_letter_code
_entity_poly.pdbx_strand_id
1 'polypeptide(L)'
;MRERLGDRLPKFSQQDRELLKHSLDFIGLNHYTSRFVGHAANSVEGNDFYKIQDVEIIAEWEGGEVIGEKAASSWLYVVPWGIRKVLNYIAETYDNPPVYITENGMDDEDDDISPLHEMLDDKLRVTYFKAYLAGIHQAILDGANVRGYFAWSLLDNFEWNLGYTKRFGLTYVDFKNGLTRHLKSSAYWFMRFLKGGQVKHGKED
;
A
#
# COMPACT_ATOMS: atom_id res chain seq x y z
N MET A 1 1.30 2.71 24.03
CA MET A 1 2.79 2.78 23.95
C MET A 1 3.44 3.15 25.29
N ARG A 2 3.22 4.35 25.86
CA ARG A 2 3.91 4.81 27.08
C ARG A 2 3.80 3.84 28.26
N GLU A 3 2.57 3.39 28.55
CA GLU A 3 2.27 2.44 29.63
C GLU A 3 3.08 1.14 29.53
N ARG A 4 3.26 0.62 28.31
CA ARG A 4 3.88 -0.69 28.08
C ARG A 4 5.39 -0.65 27.83
N LEU A 5 5.89 0.44 27.24
CA LEU A 5 7.32 0.63 26.99
C LEU A 5 8.06 1.18 28.22
N GLY A 6 7.36 1.92 29.09
CA GLY A 6 7.96 2.59 30.23
C GLY A 6 9.12 3.50 29.81
N ASP A 7 10.25 3.37 30.49
CA ASP A 7 11.45 4.18 30.25
C ASP A 7 12.21 3.81 28.96
N ARG A 8 11.85 2.72 28.27
CA ARG A 8 12.37 2.42 26.92
C ARG A 8 11.86 3.41 25.87
N LEU A 9 10.72 4.06 26.12
CA LEU A 9 10.21 5.12 25.25
C LEU A 9 10.70 6.48 25.76
N PRO A 10 11.53 7.22 25.00
CA PRO A 10 12.04 8.52 25.41
C PRO A 10 10.93 9.48 25.81
N LYS A 11 11.20 10.32 26.82
CA LYS A 11 10.30 11.38 27.26
C LYS A 11 10.68 12.65 26.52
N PHE A 12 9.74 13.19 25.75
CA PHE A 12 9.93 14.47 25.09
C PHE A 12 10.04 15.58 26.14
N SER A 13 11.14 16.34 26.07
CA SER A 13 11.33 17.59 26.78
C SER A 13 10.32 18.64 26.31
N GLN A 14 10.24 19.77 27.01
CA GLN A 14 9.38 20.87 26.58
C GLN A 14 9.80 21.40 25.19
N GLN A 15 11.10 21.52 24.96
CA GLN A 15 11.66 21.95 23.68
C GLN A 15 11.31 20.98 22.55
N ASP A 16 11.39 19.66 22.78
CA ASP A 16 11.01 18.68 21.75
C ASP A 16 9.52 18.78 21.39
N ARG A 17 8.66 19.02 22.39
CA ARG A 17 7.22 19.17 22.16
C ARG A 17 6.93 20.42 21.33
N GLU A 18 7.58 21.53 21.64
CA GLU A 18 7.45 22.77 20.87
C GLU A 18 7.95 22.62 19.44
N LEU A 19 9.00 21.83 19.23
CA LEU A 19 9.52 21.54 17.89
C LEU A 19 8.58 20.65 17.06
N LEU A 20 7.92 19.67 17.68
CA LEU A 20 7.13 18.65 16.96
C LEU A 20 5.65 18.98 16.85
N LYS A 21 5.08 19.72 17.81
CA LYS A 21 3.65 19.99 17.82
C LYS A 21 3.31 20.95 16.68
N HIS A 22 2.38 20.56 15.82
CA HIS A 22 1.97 21.32 14.63
C HIS A 22 3.09 21.54 13.59
N SER A 23 4.10 20.67 13.56
CA SER A 23 5.22 20.76 12.60
C SER A 23 4.95 20.07 11.26
N LEU A 24 3.69 19.73 10.95
CA LEU A 24 3.32 18.96 9.76
C LEU A 24 2.51 19.84 8.80
N ASP A 25 3.03 20.00 7.57
CA ASP A 25 2.29 20.63 6.48
C ASP A 25 1.36 19.64 5.76
N PHE A 26 1.71 18.34 5.77
CA PHE A 26 0.96 17.24 5.19
C PHE A 26 1.37 15.89 5.80
N ILE A 27 0.58 14.85 5.52
CA ILE A 27 0.88 13.46 5.86
C ILE A 27 1.25 12.68 4.59
N GLY A 28 2.41 12.03 4.59
CA GLY A 28 2.76 11.00 3.63
C GLY A 28 2.26 9.64 4.11
N LEU A 29 1.44 8.96 3.32
CA LEU A 29 0.86 7.66 3.64
C LEU A 29 1.36 6.59 2.67
N ASN A 30 2.14 5.64 3.18
CA ASN A 30 2.39 4.37 2.50
C ASN A 30 1.32 3.38 2.96
N HIS A 31 0.50 2.87 2.04
CA HIS A 31 -0.55 1.91 2.37
C HIS A 31 -0.65 0.81 1.32
N TYR A 32 -0.58 -0.44 1.77
CA TYR A 32 -0.56 -1.62 0.89
C TYR A 32 -1.67 -2.61 1.19
N THR A 33 -2.06 -2.78 2.46
CA THR A 33 -2.96 -3.85 2.91
C THR A 33 -3.66 -3.45 4.20
N SER A 34 -4.69 -4.20 4.58
CA SER A 34 -5.22 -4.23 5.95
C SER A 34 -5.25 -5.65 6.49
N ARG A 35 -5.52 -5.80 7.80
CA ARG A 35 -5.54 -7.07 8.53
C ARG A 35 -6.64 -7.08 9.58
N PHE A 36 -7.06 -8.28 9.95
CA PHE A 36 -7.78 -8.47 11.20
C PHE A 36 -6.79 -8.41 12.37
N VAL A 37 -7.26 -7.95 13.51
CA VAL A 37 -6.47 -7.83 14.73
C VAL A 37 -7.22 -8.50 15.87
N GLY A 38 -6.60 -9.50 16.48
CA GLY A 38 -7.09 -10.21 17.67
C GLY A 38 -6.27 -9.84 18.91
N HIS A 39 -6.85 -9.99 20.10
CA HIS A 39 -6.10 -9.82 21.35
C HIS A 39 -5.31 -11.09 21.67
N ALA A 40 -4.02 -10.95 21.99
CA ALA A 40 -3.12 -12.04 22.32
C ALA A 40 -2.27 -11.69 23.54
N ALA A 41 -2.76 -12.04 24.73
CA ALA A 41 -2.08 -11.76 26.01
C ALA A 41 -0.72 -12.50 26.19
N ASN A 42 -0.48 -13.58 25.44
CA ASN A 42 0.71 -14.43 25.56
C ASN A 42 1.35 -14.74 24.20
N SER A 43 1.52 -13.72 23.34
CA SER A 43 2.26 -13.87 22.08
C SER A 43 3.68 -14.42 22.34
N VAL A 44 3.90 -15.71 22.06
CA VAL A 44 5.19 -16.38 22.28
C VAL A 44 6.12 -16.17 21.07
N GLU A 45 5.54 -16.07 19.88
CA GLU A 45 6.23 -15.85 18.61
C GLU A 45 5.93 -14.47 18.02
N GLY A 46 6.94 -13.84 17.42
CA GLY A 46 6.81 -12.53 16.76
C GLY A 46 7.78 -11.46 17.26
N ASN A 47 7.84 -10.36 16.50
CA ASN A 47 8.64 -9.18 16.81
C ASN A 47 8.12 -8.50 18.10
N ASP A 48 9.04 -8.00 18.93
CA ASP A 48 8.77 -7.22 20.15
C ASP A 48 7.72 -6.11 19.94
N PHE A 49 7.63 -5.55 18.72
CA PHE A 49 6.62 -4.57 18.34
C PHE A 49 5.17 -5.07 18.48
N TYR A 50 4.86 -6.30 18.10
CA TYR A 50 3.50 -6.83 18.22
C TYR A 50 3.23 -7.40 19.60
N LYS A 51 4.25 -8.04 20.20
CA LYS A 51 4.20 -8.52 21.59
C LYS A 51 3.83 -7.41 22.56
N ILE A 52 4.45 -6.24 22.41
CA ILE A 52 4.14 -5.12 23.30
C ILE A 52 2.76 -4.51 23.05
N GLN A 53 2.02 -4.92 22.03
CA GLN A 53 0.65 -4.47 21.77
C GLN A 53 -0.39 -5.50 22.23
N ASP A 54 0.02 -6.70 22.67
CA ASP A 54 -0.84 -7.87 22.94
C ASP A 54 -1.81 -8.11 21.78
N VAL A 55 -1.30 -8.04 20.56
CA VAL A 55 -2.08 -8.24 19.35
C VAL A 55 -1.54 -9.41 18.54
N GLU A 56 -2.47 -10.12 17.94
CA GLU A 56 -2.22 -11.03 16.82
C GLU A 56 -2.72 -10.38 15.53
N ILE A 57 -1.92 -10.47 14.48
CA ILE A 57 -2.25 -9.96 13.15
C ILE A 57 -2.63 -11.14 12.27
N ILE A 58 -3.92 -11.30 12.00
CA ILE A 58 -4.46 -12.45 11.29
C ILE A 58 -4.99 -12.06 9.90
N ALA A 59 -4.80 -12.97 8.95
CA ALA A 59 -5.30 -12.83 7.58
C ALA A 59 -6.54 -13.69 7.30
N GLU A 60 -6.84 -14.64 8.18
CA GLU A 60 -8.01 -15.51 8.12
C GLU A 60 -8.70 -15.42 9.49
N TRP A 61 -10.01 -15.17 9.48
CA TRP A 61 -10.83 -15.10 10.68
C TRP A 61 -11.28 -16.50 11.12
N GLU A 62 -11.74 -16.60 12.36
CA GLU A 62 -12.37 -17.82 12.88
C GLU A 62 -13.56 -18.22 12.00
N GLY A 63 -13.45 -19.33 11.27
CA GLY A 63 -14.47 -19.80 10.32
C GLY A 63 -14.02 -19.79 8.84
N GLY A 64 -12.78 -19.42 8.55
CA GLY A 64 -12.19 -19.56 7.20
C GLY A 64 -12.35 -18.35 6.29
N GLU A 65 -12.89 -17.24 6.80
CA GLU A 65 -13.01 -15.99 6.04
C GLU A 65 -11.65 -15.32 5.91
N VAL A 66 -11.15 -15.17 4.68
CA VAL A 66 -9.88 -14.48 4.41
C VAL A 66 -10.08 -12.98 4.22
N ILE A 67 -9.14 -12.17 4.71
CA ILE A 67 -9.20 -10.69 4.65
C ILE A 67 -9.19 -10.15 3.21
N GLY A 68 -8.62 -10.92 2.28
CA GLY A 68 -8.49 -10.57 0.87
C GLY A 68 -7.63 -11.59 0.12
N GLU A 69 -7.51 -11.42 -1.19
CA GLU A 69 -6.61 -12.22 -2.03
C GLU A 69 -5.15 -11.91 -1.65
N LYS A 70 -4.31 -12.93 -1.57
CA LYS A 70 -2.89 -12.79 -1.20
C LYS A 70 -2.04 -12.55 -2.45
N ALA A 71 -1.13 -11.58 -2.39
CA ALA A 71 -0.14 -11.34 -3.44
C ALA A 71 1.13 -12.21 -3.22
N ALA A 72 2.20 -11.93 -3.96
CA ALA A 72 3.45 -12.69 -3.86
C ALA A 72 4.15 -12.53 -2.49
N SER A 73 4.10 -11.33 -1.90
CA SER A 73 4.62 -11.11 -0.55
C SER A 73 3.71 -11.70 0.50
N SER A 74 4.27 -12.44 1.45
CA SER A 74 3.51 -13.09 2.53
C SER A 74 2.71 -12.12 3.40
N TRP A 75 3.15 -10.86 3.46
CA TRP A 75 2.52 -9.78 4.19
C TRP A 75 1.54 -8.95 3.35
N LEU A 76 1.38 -9.17 2.04
CA LEU A 76 0.54 -8.33 1.19
C LEU A 76 -0.75 -9.04 0.81
N TYR A 77 -1.88 -8.44 1.18
CA TYR A 77 -3.22 -8.90 0.82
C TYR A 77 -3.96 -7.73 0.16
N VAL A 78 -4.81 -8.04 -0.80
CA VAL A 78 -5.56 -7.06 -1.58
C VAL A 78 -6.82 -6.67 -0.80
N VAL A 79 -6.74 -5.55 -0.06
CA VAL A 79 -7.79 -5.10 0.86
C VAL A 79 -8.14 -3.62 0.58
N PRO A 80 -8.77 -3.32 -0.57
CA PRO A 80 -8.97 -1.94 -1.05
C PRO A 80 -9.92 -1.11 -0.18
N TRP A 81 -10.84 -1.73 0.56
CA TRP A 81 -11.68 -0.97 1.50
C TRP A 81 -10.89 -0.43 2.71
N GLY A 82 -9.70 -1.00 2.97
CA GLY A 82 -8.83 -0.60 4.07
C GLY A 82 -8.29 0.83 3.94
N ILE A 83 -7.86 1.20 2.73
CA ILE A 83 -7.29 2.54 2.50
C ILE A 83 -8.32 3.64 2.75
N ARG A 84 -9.59 3.41 2.39
CA ARG A 84 -10.69 4.33 2.69
C ARG A 84 -10.84 4.54 4.19
N LYS A 85 -10.85 3.45 4.97
CA LYS A 85 -10.97 3.52 6.44
C LYS A 85 -9.80 4.27 7.07
N VAL A 86 -8.56 4.03 6.62
CA VAL A 86 -7.37 4.73 7.13
C VAL A 86 -7.41 6.22 6.79
N LEU A 87 -7.81 6.58 5.57
CA LEU A 87 -7.93 7.99 5.17
C LEU A 87 -9.01 8.74 5.97
N ASN A 88 -10.17 8.11 6.19
CA ASN A 88 -11.23 8.70 7.02
C ASN A 88 -10.79 8.81 8.49
N TYR A 89 -10.10 7.80 9.02
CA TYR A 89 -9.52 7.87 10.36
C TYR A 89 -8.54 9.03 10.51
N ILE A 90 -7.67 9.25 9.50
CA ILE A 90 -6.76 10.39 9.49
C ILE A 90 -7.54 11.71 9.48
N ALA A 91 -8.59 11.81 8.67
CA ALA A 91 -9.43 12.99 8.58
C ALA A 91 -10.09 13.33 9.92
N GLU A 92 -10.68 12.33 10.58
CA GLU A 92 -11.40 12.47 11.85
C GLU A 92 -10.47 12.71 13.05
N THR A 93 -9.27 12.11 13.05
CA THR A 93 -8.39 12.10 14.23
C THR A 93 -7.38 13.24 14.23
N TYR A 94 -6.94 13.69 13.05
CA TYR A 94 -5.79 14.60 12.90
C TYR A 94 -6.14 15.95 12.26
N ASP A 95 -7.40 16.39 12.35
CA ASP A 95 -7.88 17.68 11.80
C ASP A 95 -7.76 17.76 10.27
N ASN A 96 -8.01 16.63 9.59
CA ASN A 96 -8.05 16.51 8.13
C ASN A 96 -6.91 17.22 7.36
N PRO A 97 -5.64 16.91 7.69
CA PRO A 97 -4.50 17.53 7.04
C PRO A 97 -4.40 17.05 5.59
N PRO A 98 -3.70 17.78 4.70
CA PRO A 98 -3.40 17.27 3.37
C PRO A 98 -2.71 15.90 3.43
N VAL A 99 -3.18 14.93 2.67
CA VAL A 99 -2.59 13.58 2.60
C VAL A 99 -2.10 13.29 1.18
N TYR A 100 -0.87 12.79 1.07
CA TYR A 100 -0.34 12.21 -0.16
C TYR A 100 -0.15 10.71 0.07
N ILE A 101 -0.75 9.87 -0.79
CA ILE A 101 -0.45 8.44 -0.80
C ILE A 101 0.90 8.30 -1.48
N THR A 102 1.97 8.22 -0.68
CA THR A 102 3.36 8.23 -1.13
C THR A 102 3.80 6.88 -1.68
N GLU A 103 3.15 5.79 -1.26
CA GLU A 103 3.31 4.47 -1.85
C GLU A 103 2.03 3.63 -1.75
N ASN A 104 1.71 2.94 -2.84
CA ASN A 104 0.70 1.88 -2.90
C ASN A 104 1.01 0.96 -4.10
N GLY A 105 0.92 -0.35 -3.93
CA GLY A 105 1.31 -1.31 -4.96
C GLY A 105 1.07 -2.76 -4.59
N MET A 106 1.33 -3.65 -5.55
CA MET A 106 1.22 -5.10 -5.42
C MET A 106 2.38 -5.76 -6.14
N ASP A 107 2.97 -6.78 -5.53
CA ASP A 107 4.03 -7.58 -6.13
C ASP A 107 3.51 -8.85 -6.79
N ASP A 108 4.21 -9.24 -7.86
CA ASP A 108 4.20 -10.60 -8.39
C ASP A 108 5.51 -11.30 -7.98
N GLU A 109 5.49 -12.63 -8.00
CA GLU A 109 6.73 -13.42 -7.92
C GLU A 109 7.59 -13.13 -9.14
N ASP A 110 8.90 -13.09 -8.96
CA ASP A 110 9.80 -13.25 -10.08
C ASP A 110 9.69 -14.67 -10.62
N ASP A 111 9.39 -14.78 -11.91
CA ASP A 111 9.31 -16.05 -12.62
C ASP A 111 10.32 -16.05 -13.76
N ASP A 112 11.40 -16.80 -13.55
CA ASP A 112 12.48 -16.95 -14.52
C ASP A 112 12.20 -17.98 -15.61
N ILE A 113 11.07 -18.68 -15.53
CA ILE A 113 10.67 -19.77 -16.43
C ILE A 113 9.62 -19.25 -17.43
N SER A 114 8.68 -18.43 -16.97
CA SER A 114 7.63 -17.89 -17.83
C SER A 114 8.18 -17.00 -18.95
N PRO A 115 7.60 -17.07 -20.15
CA PRO A 115 7.99 -16.20 -21.25
C PRO A 115 7.67 -14.73 -20.93
N LEU A 116 8.51 -13.80 -21.40
CA LEU A 116 8.39 -12.37 -21.10
C LEU A 116 6.97 -11.82 -21.24
N HIS A 117 6.23 -12.20 -22.29
CA HIS A 117 4.88 -11.68 -22.53
C HIS A 117 3.88 -12.02 -21.40
N GLU A 118 4.06 -13.13 -20.68
CA GLU A 118 3.26 -13.45 -19.49
C GLU A 118 3.62 -12.55 -18.32
N MET A 119 4.91 -12.27 -18.11
CA MET A 119 5.36 -11.34 -17.06
C MET A 119 4.88 -9.89 -17.29
N LEU A 120 4.65 -9.52 -18.56
CA LEU A 120 4.13 -8.20 -18.92
C LEU A 120 2.60 -8.11 -18.78
N ASP A 121 1.87 -9.22 -18.76
CA ASP A 121 0.39 -9.24 -18.66
C ASP A 121 -0.12 -9.28 -17.21
N ASP A 122 0.26 -8.27 -16.42
CA ASP A 122 -0.02 -8.17 -14.98
C ASP A 122 -1.44 -7.68 -14.63
N LYS A 123 -2.46 -8.42 -15.09
CA LYS A 123 -3.89 -8.08 -14.91
C LYS A 123 -4.33 -7.98 -13.44
N LEU A 124 -3.72 -8.76 -12.54
CA LEU A 124 -4.02 -8.68 -11.11
C LEU A 124 -3.57 -7.33 -10.53
N ARG A 125 -2.36 -6.87 -10.87
CA ARG A 125 -1.87 -5.53 -10.51
C ARG A 125 -2.76 -4.41 -11.07
N VAL A 126 -3.26 -4.54 -12.30
CA VAL A 126 -4.26 -3.59 -12.85
C VAL A 126 -5.52 -3.56 -11.98
N THR A 127 -6.03 -4.71 -11.57
CA THR A 127 -7.23 -4.84 -10.73
C THR A 127 -7.00 -4.24 -9.34
N TYR A 128 -5.83 -4.51 -8.74
CA TYR A 128 -5.39 -3.91 -7.48
C TYR A 128 -5.47 -2.38 -7.54
N PHE A 129 -4.82 -1.76 -8.53
CA PHE A 129 -4.78 -0.30 -8.63
C PHE A 129 -6.17 0.30 -8.84
N LYS A 130 -7.00 -0.30 -9.70
CA LYS A 130 -8.40 0.13 -9.87
C LYS A 130 -9.17 0.13 -8.55
N ALA A 131 -9.05 -0.94 -7.78
CA ALA A 131 -9.79 -1.09 -6.53
C ALA A 131 -9.30 -0.11 -5.45
N TYR A 132 -7.99 0.07 -5.28
CA TYR A 132 -7.43 1.01 -4.30
C TYR A 132 -7.70 2.47 -4.68
N LEU A 133 -7.58 2.84 -5.97
CA LEU A 133 -7.92 4.18 -6.43
C LEU A 133 -9.42 4.48 -6.28
N ALA A 134 -10.30 3.49 -6.48
CA ALA A 134 -11.72 3.63 -6.16
C ALA A 134 -11.96 3.86 -4.65
N GLY A 135 -11.23 3.14 -3.78
CA GLY A 135 -11.27 3.34 -2.33
C GLY A 135 -10.81 4.73 -1.90
N ILE A 136 -9.72 5.23 -2.50
CA ILE A 136 -9.21 6.60 -2.27
C ILE A 136 -10.24 7.63 -2.76
N HIS A 137 -10.77 7.46 -3.97
CA HIS A 137 -11.80 8.36 -4.51
C HIS A 137 -13.01 8.43 -3.58
N GLN A 138 -13.44 7.30 -3.03
CA GLN A 138 -14.54 7.28 -2.08
C GLN A 138 -14.19 7.99 -0.76
N ALA A 139 -12.96 7.88 -0.25
CA ALA A 139 -12.54 8.66 0.93
C ALA A 139 -12.54 10.17 0.66
N ILE A 140 -12.16 10.60 -0.55
CA ILE A 140 -12.26 12.01 -0.97
C ILE A 140 -13.72 12.48 -0.94
N LEU A 141 -14.66 11.66 -1.44
CA LEU A 141 -16.09 11.94 -1.37
C LEU A 141 -16.62 11.98 0.07
N ASP A 142 -16.03 11.20 0.98
CA ASP A 142 -16.34 11.23 2.41
C ASP A 142 -15.76 12.47 3.12
N GLY A 143 -14.87 13.23 2.48
CA GLY A 143 -14.30 14.48 2.99
C GLY A 143 -12.79 14.43 3.29
N ALA A 144 -12.11 13.30 3.07
CA ALA A 144 -10.67 13.19 3.30
C ALA A 144 -9.87 14.08 2.34
N ASN A 145 -8.91 14.83 2.88
CA ASN A 145 -8.12 15.83 2.15
C ASN A 145 -6.93 15.20 1.38
N VAL A 146 -7.22 14.28 0.45
CA VAL A 146 -6.19 13.62 -0.37
C VAL A 146 -5.75 14.49 -1.54
N ARG A 147 -4.44 14.65 -1.73
CA ARG A 147 -3.83 15.57 -2.71
C ARG A 147 -2.95 14.91 -3.75
N GLY A 148 -2.55 13.65 -3.56
CA GLY A 148 -1.78 12.94 -4.55
C GLY A 148 -1.64 11.46 -4.27
N TYR A 149 -1.20 10.75 -5.30
CA TYR A 149 -1.04 9.31 -5.30
C TYR A 149 0.20 8.91 -6.12
N PHE A 150 1.03 8.07 -5.53
CA PHE A 150 2.25 7.56 -6.12
C PHE A 150 2.24 6.03 -6.06
N ALA A 151 2.26 5.40 -7.23
CA ALA A 151 2.33 3.95 -7.34
C ALA A 151 3.74 3.47 -6.97
N TRP A 152 3.82 2.52 -6.03
CA TRP A 152 5.03 1.74 -5.82
C TRP A 152 4.98 0.51 -6.74
N SER A 153 5.82 0.40 -7.76
CA SER A 153 6.88 1.35 -8.12
C SER A 153 6.99 1.55 -9.63
N LEU A 154 7.80 2.50 -10.06
CA LEU A 154 8.03 2.75 -11.48
C LEU A 154 8.68 1.53 -12.18
N LEU A 155 9.67 0.92 -11.53
CA LEU A 155 10.49 -0.16 -12.05
C LEU A 155 10.53 -1.31 -11.05
N ASP A 156 10.59 -2.54 -11.56
CA ASP A 156 11.05 -3.66 -10.74
C ASP A 156 12.44 -3.33 -10.19
N ASN A 157 12.62 -3.50 -8.89
CA ASN A 157 13.79 -3.03 -8.17
C ASN A 157 14.18 -4.01 -7.04
N PHE A 158 15.14 -3.62 -6.22
CA PHE A 158 15.63 -4.43 -5.10
C PHE A 158 14.69 -4.27 -3.89
N GLU A 159 13.86 -5.27 -3.63
CA GLU A 159 12.88 -5.30 -2.55
C GLU A 159 13.51 -5.80 -1.24
N TRP A 160 14.46 -5.02 -0.72
CA TRP A 160 15.07 -5.23 0.60
C TRP A 160 15.60 -6.66 0.82
N ASN A 161 15.09 -7.36 1.84
CA ASN A 161 15.51 -8.72 2.17
C ASN A 161 14.99 -9.79 1.18
N LEU A 162 14.06 -9.43 0.30
CA LEU A 162 13.56 -10.29 -0.77
C LEU A 162 14.38 -10.11 -2.07
N GLY A 163 15.30 -9.14 -2.12
CA GLY A 163 16.13 -8.89 -3.27
C GLY A 163 15.29 -8.63 -4.53
N TYR A 164 15.64 -9.27 -5.65
CA TYR A 164 14.93 -9.11 -6.92
C TYR A 164 13.78 -10.12 -7.13
N THR A 165 13.44 -10.91 -6.11
CA THR A 165 12.45 -11.99 -6.23
C THR A 165 11.00 -11.50 -6.19
N LYS A 166 10.76 -10.25 -5.80
CA LYS A 166 9.43 -9.62 -5.82
C LYS A 166 9.41 -8.45 -6.79
N ARG A 167 8.34 -8.39 -7.58
CA ARG A 167 8.22 -7.49 -8.72
C ARG A 167 7.09 -6.48 -8.49
N PHE A 168 7.37 -5.35 -7.86
CA PHE A 168 6.38 -4.27 -7.63
C PHE A 168 6.20 -3.30 -8.82
N GLY A 169 7.10 -3.35 -9.80
CA GLY A 169 7.19 -2.33 -10.83
C GLY A 169 6.03 -2.35 -11.81
N LEU A 170 5.58 -1.16 -12.22
CA LEU A 170 4.78 -0.96 -13.44
C LEU A 170 5.58 -1.32 -14.71
N THR A 171 6.92 -1.31 -14.61
CA THR A 171 7.85 -1.64 -15.67
C THR A 171 8.68 -2.84 -15.26
N TYR A 172 8.67 -3.87 -16.09
CA TYR A 172 9.55 -5.02 -15.94
C TYR A 172 11.00 -4.64 -16.23
N VAL A 173 11.92 -5.11 -15.39
CA VAL A 173 13.37 -4.97 -15.61
C VAL A 173 13.97 -6.35 -15.84
N ASP A 174 14.53 -6.56 -17.03
CA ASP A 174 15.20 -7.79 -17.39
C ASP A 174 16.64 -7.78 -16.84
N PHE A 175 16.81 -8.35 -15.64
CA PHE A 175 18.11 -8.41 -14.97
C PHE A 175 19.14 -9.30 -15.70
N LYS A 176 18.70 -10.16 -16.62
CA LYS A 176 19.56 -11.09 -17.37
C LYS A 176 19.96 -10.54 -18.73
N ASN A 177 19.18 -9.61 -19.28
CA ASN A 177 19.41 -9.01 -20.59
C ASN A 177 19.64 -7.49 -20.47
N GLY A 178 20.79 -7.14 -19.88
CA GLY A 178 21.29 -5.76 -19.88
C GLY A 178 20.40 -4.73 -19.17
N LEU A 179 19.55 -5.16 -18.24
CA LEU A 179 18.57 -4.31 -17.56
C LEU A 179 17.57 -3.68 -18.54
N THR A 180 17.14 -4.36 -19.59
CA THR A 180 16.12 -3.79 -20.50
C THR A 180 14.79 -3.56 -19.78
N ARG A 181 14.07 -2.49 -20.15
CA ARG A 181 12.83 -2.06 -19.49
C ARG A 181 11.64 -2.31 -20.41
N HIS A 182 10.62 -2.99 -19.89
CA HIS A 182 9.42 -3.35 -20.63
C HIS A 182 8.18 -2.93 -19.85
N LEU A 183 7.31 -2.10 -20.45
CA LEU A 183 6.09 -1.66 -19.78
C LEU A 183 5.13 -2.84 -19.61
N LYS A 184 4.60 -3.03 -18.39
CA LYS A 184 3.57 -4.03 -18.10
C LYS A 184 2.16 -3.49 -18.42
N SER A 185 1.16 -4.35 -18.44
CA SER A 185 -0.27 -4.01 -18.61
C SER A 185 -0.72 -2.90 -17.65
N SER A 186 -0.21 -2.88 -16.41
CA SER A 186 -0.46 -1.87 -15.38
C SER A 186 0.08 -0.49 -15.74
N ALA A 187 1.29 -0.38 -16.33
CA ALA A 187 1.82 0.88 -16.84
C ALA A 187 0.91 1.45 -17.94
N TYR A 188 0.56 0.62 -18.93
CA TYR A 188 -0.34 1.05 -20.00
C TYR A 188 -1.73 1.44 -19.47
N TRP A 189 -2.22 0.76 -18.44
CA TRP A 189 -3.45 1.14 -17.78
C TRP A 189 -3.36 2.52 -17.13
N PHE A 190 -2.31 2.81 -16.34
CA PHE A 190 -2.09 4.14 -15.75
C PHE A 190 -1.99 5.23 -16.83
N MET A 191 -1.27 4.98 -17.92
CA MET A 191 -1.17 5.93 -19.04
C MET A 191 -2.54 6.28 -19.63
N ARG A 192 -3.44 5.30 -19.77
CA ARG A 192 -4.81 5.55 -20.27
C ARG A 192 -5.68 6.24 -19.23
N PHE A 193 -5.58 5.81 -17.97
CA PHE A 193 -6.32 6.39 -16.85
C PHE A 193 -6.00 7.88 -16.68
N LEU A 194 -4.71 8.24 -16.65
CA LEU A 194 -4.24 9.62 -16.49
C LEU A 194 -4.55 10.52 -17.71
N LYS A 195 -4.67 9.95 -18.90
CA LYS A 195 -5.13 10.68 -20.09
C LYS A 195 -6.63 11.00 -20.07
N GLY A 196 -7.33 10.68 -18.96
CA GLY A 196 -8.71 11.03 -18.74
C GLY A 196 -9.66 10.33 -19.70
N GLY A 197 -9.33 9.08 -20.08
CA GLY A 197 -10.05 8.21 -21.01
C GLY A 197 -10.87 9.01 -22.01
N GLN A 198 -10.32 9.35 -23.18
CA GLN A 198 -11.08 10.01 -24.25
C GLN A 198 -12.37 9.23 -24.53
N VAL A 199 -13.45 9.59 -23.84
CA VAL A 199 -14.80 9.31 -24.23
C VAL A 199 -14.96 10.20 -25.44
N LYS A 200 -14.62 9.65 -26.61
CA LYS A 200 -15.18 10.15 -27.85
C LYS A 200 -16.68 10.05 -27.63
N HIS A 201 -17.34 11.17 -27.33
CA HIS A 201 -18.75 11.29 -27.62
C HIS A 201 -18.88 10.96 -29.10
N GLY A 202 -19.22 9.70 -29.39
CA GLY A 202 -19.65 9.30 -30.71
C GLY A 202 -20.78 10.25 -31.07
N LYS A 203 -20.69 10.85 -32.25
CA LYS A 203 -21.76 11.69 -32.78
C LYS A 203 -23.08 10.95 -32.62
N GLU A 204 -24.01 11.59 -31.93
CA GLU A 204 -25.42 11.32 -32.14
C GLU A 204 -25.70 11.77 -33.58
N ASP A 205 -25.87 10.79 -34.48
CA ASP A 205 -26.55 10.95 -35.76
C ASP A 205 -27.99 10.44 -35.59
#